data_AF-A0AA38FN79-F1
#
_entry.id   AF-A0AA38FN79-F1
#
_cell.length_a   1.000
_cell.length_b   1.000
_cell.length_c   1.000
_cell.angle_alpha   90.00
_cell.angle_beta   90.00
_cell.angle_gamma   90.00
#
_symmetry.space_group_name_H-M   'P 1'
#
loop_
_entity.id
_entity.type
_entity.pdbx_description
1 polymer ?
#
loop_
_entity_poly.entity_id
_entity_poly.type
_entity_poly.pdbx_seq_one_letter_code
_entity_poly.pdbx_strand_id
1 'polypeptide(L)'
;NTNEYVEEELDKLLEEYGEVVFTNPYQGSSSAGPNDDAEGLSFVLALAKVADDVKAADIQILCVKRLVYWTSFFIIATAFSNPQIDAIGEKMRDIAEQQFKKFPTGDVKPNSWTLLDF
;
A
#
# COMPACT_ATOMS: atom_id res chain seq x y z
N ASN A 1 1.15 13.59 -22.10
CA ASN A 1 -0.27 13.63 -22.50
C ASN A 1 -1.10 12.45 -22.05
N THR A 2 -0.57 11.25 -21.80
CA THR A 2 -1.40 10.10 -21.41
C THR A 2 -1.82 10.10 -19.92
N ASN A 3 -1.13 10.86 -19.07
CA ASN A 3 -1.35 10.85 -17.62
C ASN A 3 -2.59 11.67 -17.18
N GLU A 4 -2.84 12.83 -17.82
CA GLU A 4 -4.03 13.65 -17.55
C GLU A 4 -5.34 12.93 -17.87
N TYR A 5 -5.38 12.13 -18.94
CA TYR A 5 -6.58 11.36 -19.29
C TYR A 5 -6.93 10.28 -18.25
N VAL A 6 -5.91 9.71 -17.59
CA VAL A 6 -6.11 8.68 -16.56
C VAL A 6 -6.55 9.32 -15.25
N GLU A 7 -6.02 10.50 -14.91
CA GLU A 7 -6.44 11.26 -13.73
C GLU A 7 -7.90 11.73 -13.84
N GLU A 8 -8.32 12.27 -14.99
CA GLU A 8 -9.71 12.69 -15.22
C GLU A 8 -10.70 11.50 -15.18
N GLU A 9 -10.29 10.33 -15.65
CA GLU A 9 -11.11 9.10 -15.62
C GLU A 9 -11.24 8.55 -14.19
N LEU A 10 -10.16 8.62 -13.40
CA LEU A 10 -10.16 8.26 -11.98
C LEU A 10 -11.04 9.20 -11.16
N ASP A 11 -10.94 10.50 -11.38
CA ASP A 11 -11.77 11.50 -10.69
C ASP A 11 -13.26 11.27 -10.97
N LYS A 12 -13.62 10.95 -12.21
CA LYS A 12 -14.99 10.55 -12.56
C LYS A 12 -15.44 9.28 -11.85
N LEU A 13 -14.60 8.25 -11.78
CA LEU A 13 -14.94 7.01 -11.08
C LEU A 13 -15.14 7.24 -9.59
N LEU A 14 -14.32 8.11 -8.99
CA LEU A 14 -14.44 8.51 -7.58
C LEU A 14 -15.69 9.37 -7.34
N GLU A 15 -16.08 10.20 -8.29
CA GLU A 15 -17.30 11.00 -8.21
C GLU A 15 -18.57 10.15 -8.42
N GLU A 16 -18.50 9.14 -9.29
CA GLU A 16 -19.61 8.24 -9.62
C GLU A 16 -19.84 7.14 -8.57
N TYR A 17 -18.76 6.56 -8.02
CA TYR A 17 -18.83 5.41 -7.11
C TYR A 17 -18.27 5.68 -5.71
N GLY A 18 -17.67 6.85 -5.46
CA GLY A 18 -16.99 7.18 -4.20
C GLY A 18 -17.91 7.72 -3.10
N GLU A 19 -19.23 7.57 -3.23
CA GLU A 19 -20.15 7.86 -2.13
C GLU A 19 -19.80 6.96 -0.93
N VAL A 20 -19.41 7.56 0.19
CA VAL A 20 -19.04 6.84 1.41
C VAL A 20 -20.29 6.20 2.01
N VAL A 21 -20.54 4.93 1.68
CA VAL A 21 -21.76 4.19 2.09
C VAL A 21 -21.73 3.76 3.57
N PHE A 22 -20.61 3.97 4.27
CA PHE A 22 -20.47 3.61 5.69
C PHE A 22 -19.63 4.65 6.45
N THR A 23 -20.27 5.36 7.38
CA THR A 23 -19.60 6.18 8.39
C THR A 23 -19.75 5.52 9.75
N ASN A 24 -18.63 5.07 10.35
CA ASN A 24 -18.64 4.49 11.69
C ASN A 24 -18.94 5.59 12.73
N PRO A 25 -20.02 5.48 13.55
CA PRO A 25 -20.33 6.47 14.60
C PRO A 25 -19.29 6.49 15.74
N TYR A 26 -18.42 5.48 15.81
CA TYR A 26 -17.26 5.45 16.71
C TYR A 26 -15.99 6.00 16.05
N GLN A 27 -16.10 7.04 15.22
CA GLN A 27 -14.99 7.95 14.94
C GLN A 27 -14.51 8.58 16.27
N GLY A 28 -13.84 7.80 17.11
CA GLY A 28 -12.71 8.31 17.84
C GLY A 28 -11.79 8.87 16.77
N SER A 29 -11.58 10.19 16.82
CA SER A 29 -10.69 10.94 15.95
C SER A 29 -9.59 10.05 15.39
N SER A 30 -9.64 9.73 14.10
CA SER A 30 -8.40 9.41 13.39
C SER A 30 -7.58 10.69 13.43
N SER A 31 -6.85 10.90 14.53
CA SER A 31 -6.00 12.05 14.78
C SER A 31 -4.73 11.96 13.95
N ALA A 32 -4.84 11.46 12.72
CA ALA A 32 -3.76 11.37 11.76
C ALA A 32 -3.48 12.78 11.26
N GLY A 33 -2.69 13.52 12.05
CA GLY A 33 -2.19 14.83 11.69
C GLY A 33 -1.28 14.74 10.47
N PRO A 34 -0.86 15.90 9.90
CA PRO A 34 0.05 15.95 8.75
C PRO A 34 1.36 15.16 8.96
N ASN A 35 1.77 14.95 10.21
CA ASN A 35 2.96 14.20 10.57
C ASN A 35 2.81 12.69 10.34
N ASP A 36 1.64 12.11 10.62
CA ASP A 36 1.36 10.68 10.47
C ASP A 36 1.36 10.29 8.98
N ASP A 37 0.93 11.21 8.11
CA ASP A 37 0.96 11.02 6.66
C ASP A 37 2.40 11.04 6.11
N ALA A 38 3.27 11.88 6.67
CA ALA A 38 4.69 11.92 6.30
C ALA A 38 5.44 10.64 6.73
N GLU A 39 5.17 10.15 7.95
CA GLU A 39 5.72 8.89 8.44
C GLU A 39 5.21 7.71 7.61
N GLY A 40 3.90 7.65 7.32
CA GLY A 40 3.30 6.61 6.48
C GLY A 40 3.87 6.59 5.06
N LEU A 41 4.06 7.77 4.45
CA LEU A 41 4.69 7.87 3.12
C LEU A 41 6.14 7.40 3.15
N SER A 42 6.92 7.76 4.18
CA SER A 42 8.31 7.33 4.32
C SER A 42 8.43 5.80 4.43
N PHE A 43 7.51 5.18 5.17
CA PHE A 43 7.44 3.73 5.32
C PHE A 43 7.13 3.04 3.99
N VAL A 44 6.12 3.52 3.27
CA VAL A 44 5.69 2.97 1.98
C VAL A 44 6.78 3.11 0.92
N LEU A 45 7.48 4.25 0.87
CA LEU A 45 8.61 4.46 -0.03
C LEU A 45 9.78 3.50 0.27
N ALA A 46 10.06 3.23 1.55
CA ALA A 46 11.08 2.26 1.93
C ALA A 46 10.72 0.85 1.44
N LEU A 47 9.47 0.42 1.60
CA LEU A 47 9.01 -0.88 1.10
C LEU A 47 9.03 -0.96 -0.44
N ALA A 48 8.57 0.09 -1.13
CA ALA A 48 8.61 0.14 -2.59
C ALA A 48 10.05 0.06 -3.12
N LYS A 49 11.01 0.67 -2.40
CA LYS A 49 12.42 0.57 -2.76
C LYS A 49 12.95 -0.86 -2.65
N VAL A 50 12.51 -1.64 -1.66
CA VAL A 50 12.82 -3.07 -1.56
C VAL A 50 12.32 -3.84 -2.79
N ALA A 51 11.09 -3.59 -3.21
CA ALA A 51 10.53 -4.23 -4.40
C ALA A 51 11.38 -3.91 -5.65
N ASP A 52 11.80 -2.65 -5.83
CA ASP A 52 12.67 -2.22 -6.92
C ASP A 52 14.08 -2.86 -6.86
N ASP A 53 14.66 -2.99 -5.67
CA ASP A 53 15.97 -3.61 -5.48
C ASP A 53 15.97 -5.10 -5.84
N VAL A 54 14.83 -5.79 -5.64
CA VAL A 54 14.61 -7.19 -6.04
C VAL A 54 14.09 -7.30 -7.48
N LYS A 55 14.01 -6.19 -8.23
CA LYS A 55 13.56 -6.12 -9.62
C LYS A 55 12.12 -6.62 -9.82
N ALA A 56 11.24 -6.29 -8.88
CA ALA A 56 9.81 -6.40 -9.10
C ALA A 56 9.37 -5.42 -10.22
N ALA A 57 8.31 -5.79 -10.93
CA ALA A 57 7.69 -4.95 -11.97
C ALA A 57 6.41 -4.30 -11.45
N ASP A 58 5.90 -3.33 -12.20
CA ASP A 58 4.60 -2.68 -11.97
C ASP A 58 4.39 -2.19 -10.52
N ILE A 59 5.45 -1.66 -9.90
CA ILE A 59 5.39 -1.17 -8.52
C ILE A 59 4.52 0.08 -8.49
N GLN A 60 3.34 -0.04 -7.89
CA GLN A 60 2.37 1.03 -7.74
C GLN A 60 2.10 1.29 -6.27
N ILE A 61 2.08 2.57 -5.90
CA ILE A 61 1.69 3.06 -4.58
C ILE A 61 0.35 3.78 -4.72
N LEU A 62 -0.68 3.30 -4.02
CA LEU A 62 -2.02 3.86 -4.04
C LEU A 62 -2.31 4.54 -2.70
N CYS A 63 -2.70 5.81 -2.72
CA CYS A 63 -3.18 6.52 -1.52
C CYS A 63 -4.69 6.31 -1.38
N VAL A 64 -5.10 5.52 -0.38
CA VAL A 64 -6.50 5.07 -0.21
C VAL A 64 -7.16 5.59 1.05
N LYS A 65 -6.50 6.47 1.81
CA LYS A 65 -7.00 7.07 3.07
C LYS A 65 -8.41 7.67 2.98
N ARG A 66 -8.82 8.15 1.79
CA ARG A 66 -10.16 8.73 1.57
C ARG A 66 -11.24 7.69 1.28
N LEU A 67 -10.85 6.48 0.89
CA LEU A 67 -11.76 5.42 0.44
C LEU A 67 -11.90 4.33 1.51
N VAL A 68 -10.88 4.13 2.33
CA VAL A 68 -10.75 3.01 3.26
C VAL A 68 -10.29 3.51 4.62
N TYR A 69 -10.95 3.08 5.70
CA TYR A 69 -10.66 3.58 7.05
C TYR A 69 -9.49 2.86 7.73
N TRP A 70 -9.17 1.63 7.33
CA TRP A 70 -8.19 0.77 8.04
C TRP A 70 -6.77 0.84 7.48
N THR A 71 -6.58 1.40 6.29
CA THR A 71 -5.25 1.60 5.69
C THR A 71 -5.18 2.93 4.95
N SER A 72 -4.00 3.53 4.94
CA SER A 72 -3.75 4.78 4.21
C SER A 72 -3.15 4.52 2.82
N PHE A 73 -2.42 3.42 2.64
CA PHE A 73 -1.67 3.12 1.42
C PHE A 73 -1.75 1.65 1.05
N PHE A 74 -1.77 1.37 -0.26
CA PHE A 74 -1.49 0.05 -0.82
C PHE A 74 -0.23 0.09 -1.68
N ILE A 75 0.56 -0.97 -1.60
CA ILE A 75 1.64 -1.24 -2.55
C ILE A 75 1.25 -2.49 -3.33
N ILE A 76 1.21 -2.39 -4.65
CA ILE A 76 1.01 -3.52 -5.55
C ILE A 76 2.28 -3.65 -6.38
N ALA A 77 2.82 -4.87 -6.48
CA ALA A 77 4.01 -5.15 -7.26
C ALA A 77 3.92 -6.55 -7.87
N THR A 78 4.45 -6.70 -9.08
CA THR A 78 4.50 -7.95 -9.83
C THR A 78 5.85 -8.64 -9.60
N ALA A 79 5.82 -9.91 -9.21
CA ALA A 79 6.99 -10.79 -9.18
C ALA A 79 6.85 -11.87 -10.26
N PHE A 80 7.98 -12.28 -10.84
CA PHE A 80 8.05 -13.21 -11.97
C PHE A 80 8.26 -14.67 -11.56
N SER A 81 8.51 -14.93 -10.28
CA SER A 81 8.73 -16.29 -9.77
C SER A 81 8.48 -16.38 -8.26
N ASN A 82 8.19 -17.59 -7.76
CA ASN A 82 8.00 -17.81 -6.32
C ASN A 82 9.23 -17.42 -5.48
N PRO A 83 10.48 -17.78 -5.87
CA PRO A 83 11.65 -17.31 -5.12
C PRO A 83 11.76 -15.79 -5.06
N GLN A 84 11.30 -15.08 -6.10
CA GLN A 84 11.27 -13.62 -6.08
C GLN A 84 10.19 -13.08 -5.13
N ILE A 85 9.00 -13.70 -5.09
CA ILE A 85 7.95 -13.38 -4.11
C ILE A 85 8.49 -13.51 -2.69
N ASP A 86 9.16 -14.64 -2.40
CA ASP A 86 9.73 -14.91 -1.08
C ASP A 86 10.82 -13.88 -0.73
N ALA A 87 11.73 -13.59 -1.67
CA ALA A 87 12.79 -12.61 -1.47
C ALA A 87 12.28 -11.18 -1.25
N ILE A 88 11.21 -10.77 -1.95
CA ILE A 88 10.55 -9.47 -1.71
C ILE A 88 9.95 -9.47 -0.31
N GLY A 89 9.18 -10.51 0.04
CA GLY A 89 8.48 -10.58 1.32
C GLY A 89 9.40 -10.64 2.53
N GLU A 90 10.52 -11.36 2.44
CA GLU A 90 11.55 -11.43 3.49
C GLU A 90 12.23 -10.07 3.69
N LYS A 91 12.70 -9.44 2.61
CA LYS A 91 13.38 -8.13 2.72
C LYS A 91 12.46 -7.00 3.18
N MET A 92 11.19 -7.03 2.78
CA MET A 92 10.19 -6.07 3.26
C MET A 92 9.96 -6.23 4.76
N ARG A 93 9.86 -7.47 5.25
CA ARG A 93 9.79 -7.78 6.69
C ARG A 93 11.02 -7.24 7.43
N ASP A 94 12.22 -7.50 6.92
CA ASP A 94 13.46 -7.06 7.55
C ASP A 94 13.53 -5.53 7.69
N ILE A 95 13.24 -4.78 6.62
CA ILE A 95 13.29 -3.31 6.67
C ILE A 95 12.18 -2.76 7.56
N ALA A 96 10.97 -3.32 7.50
CA ALA A 96 9.87 -2.90 8.36
C ALA A 96 10.19 -3.10 9.85
N GLU A 97 10.80 -4.23 10.22
CA GLU A 97 11.18 -4.52 11.60
C GLU A 97 12.37 -3.66 12.06
N GLN A 98 13.42 -3.57 11.23
CA GLN A 98 14.67 -2.91 11.60
C GLN A 98 14.48 -1.40 11.74
N GLN A 99 13.83 -0.76 10.77
CA GLN A 99 13.73 0.70 10.69
C GLN A 99 12.44 1.25 11.30
N PHE A 100 11.32 0.52 11.18
CA PHE A 100 10.00 1.03 11.55
C PHE A 100 9.33 0.29 12.70
N LYS A 101 9.94 -0.80 13.19
CA LYS A 101 9.38 -1.67 14.25
C LYS A 101 7.96 -2.17 13.94
N LYS A 102 7.66 -2.36 12.65
CA LYS A 102 6.39 -2.89 12.15
C LYS A 102 6.54 -4.36 11.78
N PHE A 103 5.55 -5.15 12.15
CA PHE A 103 5.51 -6.60 11.90
C PHE A 103 4.28 -6.91 11.07
N PRO A 104 4.43 -7.46 9.86
CA PRO A 104 3.28 -7.69 9.02
C PRO A 104 2.47 -8.89 9.52
N THR A 105 1.16 -8.77 9.35
CA THR A 105 0.21 -9.88 9.37
C THR A 105 -0.27 -10.13 7.94
N GLY A 106 -0.88 -11.28 7.65
CA GLY A 106 -1.44 -11.54 6.33
C GLY A 106 -1.22 -12.95 5.82
N ASP A 107 -1.82 -13.21 4.66
CA ASP A 107 -1.81 -14.52 4.03
C ASP A 107 -0.63 -14.68 3.09
N VAL A 108 0.06 -15.82 3.23
CA VAL A 108 1.03 -16.30 2.24
C VAL A 108 0.38 -17.48 1.53
N LYS A 109 0.11 -17.33 0.23
CA LYS A 109 -0.39 -18.43 -0.61
C LYS A 109 0.73 -18.91 -1.53
N PRO A 110 1.28 -20.12 -1.28
CA PRO A 110 2.30 -20.69 -2.14
C PRO A 110 1.82 -20.74 -3.60
N ASN A 111 2.69 -20.35 -4.53
CA ASN A 111 2.42 -20.33 -5.98
C ASN A 111 1.34 -19.34 -6.46
N SER A 112 0.97 -18.33 -5.67
CA SER A 112 -0.04 -17.36 -6.10
C SER A 112 0.31 -15.92 -5.73
N TRP A 113 0.26 -15.58 -4.44
CA TRP A 113 0.46 -14.21 -3.97
C TRP A 113 0.82 -14.19 -2.49
N THR A 114 1.41 -13.07 -2.06
CA THR A 114 1.74 -12.79 -0.66
C THR A 114 1.15 -11.42 -0.30
N LEU A 115 0.40 -11.37 0.80
CA LEU A 115 -0.11 -10.12 1.37
C LEU A 115 0.64 -9.80 2.67
N LEU A 116 1.14 -8.57 2.77
CA LEU A 116 1.75 -8.03 3.98
C LEU A 116 0.93 -6.83 4.44
N ASP A 117 0.26 -6.98 5.58
CA ASP A 117 -0.59 -5.97 6.24
C ASP A 117 0.09 -5.45 7.51
N PHE A 118 0.27 -4.13 7.64
CA PHE A 118 1.24 -3.46 8.54
C PHE A 118 0.66 -2.34 9.41
#